data_AF-A0AAE0KR19-F1
#
_entry.id   AF-A0AAE0KR19-F1
#
_cell.length_a   1.000
_cell.length_b   1.000
_cell.length_c   1.000
_cell.angle_alpha   90.00
_cell.angle_beta   90.00
_cell.angle_gamma   90.00
#
_symmetry.space_group_name_H-M   'P 1'
#
loop_
_entity.id
_entity.type
_entity.pdbx_description
1 polymer ?
#
loop_
_entity_poly.entity_id
_entity_poly.type
_entity_poly.pdbx_seq_one_letter_code
_entity_poly.pdbx_strand_id
1 'polypeptide(L)'
;MFDGTRRLGEALNTVGRFCSEDFAIIQRLVNFVTLNASPDNTALSTVLSNVATRELGLDFDAITGWGRDSVKVNGTATNRLLVIFPSSVDLLCICHTLNNTGDRVGFPEKREFMTSWLTLVQNNNAAKQLWKSLTSQAMVGFSNIRWWSRQEVENEICLNFGLLPSFLAQLESDGVGDATTKKMASVYAKDPLRLEVSFAAGYDGTLQLLRTTYELEGDRLEILLVYRRVEALLKDMNFAG
;
A
#
# COMPACT_ATOMS: atom_id res chain seq x y z
N MET A 1 -6.85 3.80 15.39
CA MET A 1 -6.51 3.78 13.95
C MET A 1 -7.76 4.07 13.15
N PHE A 2 -7.67 4.78 12.03
CA PHE A 2 -8.83 5.03 11.16
C PHE A 2 -8.50 5.00 9.66
N ASP A 3 -9.47 4.57 8.85
CA ASP A 3 -9.37 4.34 7.39
C ASP A 3 -10.63 4.84 6.67
N GLY A 4 -10.48 5.33 5.42
CA GLY A 4 -11.51 6.00 4.61
C GLY A 4 -11.53 5.55 3.14
N THR A 5 -12.72 5.22 2.59
CA THR A 5 -12.93 4.78 1.18
C THR A 5 -13.86 5.71 0.39
N ARG A 6 -13.77 5.80 -0.95
CA ARG A 6 -14.38 6.88 -1.76
C ARG A 6 -15.50 6.49 -2.74
N ARG A 7 -16.03 5.25 -2.74
CA ARG A 7 -16.83 4.78 -3.90
C ARG A 7 -18.31 5.20 -3.90
N LEU A 8 -18.94 5.41 -2.74
CA LEU A 8 -20.37 5.81 -2.60
C LEU A 8 -20.64 6.77 -1.41
N GLY A 9 -19.58 7.21 -0.74
CA GLY A 9 -19.55 7.84 0.58
C GLY A 9 -18.25 7.45 1.29
N GLU A 10 -17.83 8.22 2.28
CA GLU A 10 -16.63 7.92 3.07
C GLU A 10 -16.97 7.10 4.29
N ALA A 11 -16.52 5.85 4.36
CA ALA A 11 -16.60 5.08 5.60
C ALA A 11 -15.49 5.54 6.52
N LEU A 12 -15.82 6.17 7.65
CA LEU A 12 -14.88 6.48 8.72
C LEU A 12 -14.94 5.35 9.75
N ASN A 13 -13.87 4.55 9.80
CA ASN A 13 -13.73 3.48 10.77
C ASN A 13 -12.83 3.96 11.90
N THR A 14 -13.25 3.87 13.16
CA THR A 14 -12.36 4.10 14.32
C THR A 14 -12.12 2.79 15.03
N VAL A 15 -10.86 2.42 15.15
CA VAL A 15 -10.41 1.20 15.82
C VAL A 15 -9.63 1.57 17.08
N GLY A 16 -10.11 1.08 18.22
CA GLY A 16 -9.42 1.13 19.50
C GLY A 16 -8.49 -0.07 19.64
N ARG A 17 -7.25 0.18 20.10
CA ARG A 17 -6.26 -0.86 20.40
C ARG A 17 -5.73 -0.64 21.81
N PHE A 18 -5.81 -1.66 22.65
CA PHE A 18 -5.44 -1.57 24.06
C PHE A 18 -4.92 -2.92 24.57
N CYS A 19 -4.20 -2.86 25.69
CA CYS A 19 -3.70 -4.02 26.41
C CYS A 19 -4.65 -4.31 27.58
N SER A 20 -5.16 -5.53 27.65
CA SER A 20 -5.95 -6.00 28.81
C SER A 20 -5.06 -6.22 30.04
N GLU A 21 -5.70 -6.43 31.18
CA GLU A 21 -5.03 -6.78 32.45
C GLU A 21 -4.23 -8.09 32.34
N ASP A 22 -4.69 -9.03 31.51
CA ASP A 22 -4.01 -10.30 31.22
C ASP A 22 -2.88 -10.16 30.18
N PHE A 23 -2.46 -8.93 29.87
CA PHE A 23 -1.46 -8.62 28.83
C PHE A 23 -1.83 -9.09 27.41
N ALA A 24 -3.12 -9.32 27.14
CA ALA A 24 -3.60 -9.59 25.80
C ALA A 24 -3.89 -8.28 25.05
N ILE A 25 -3.41 -8.18 23.81
CA ILE A 25 -3.71 -7.05 22.93
C ILE A 25 -5.08 -7.27 22.31
N ILE A 26 -5.91 -6.25 22.43
CA ILE A 26 -7.25 -6.25 21.92
C ILE A 26 -7.38 -5.13 20.91
N GLN A 27 -7.92 -5.48 19.74
CA GLN A 27 -8.31 -4.54 18.71
C GLN A 27 -9.83 -4.62 18.52
N ARG A 28 -10.52 -3.48 18.58
CA ARG A 28 -11.97 -3.41 18.40
C ARG A 28 -12.34 -2.24 17.50
N LEU A 29 -13.23 -2.50 16.55
CA LEU A 29 -13.96 -1.44 15.87
C LEU A 29 -14.88 -0.76 16.90
N VAL A 30 -14.59 0.50 17.23
CA VAL A 30 -15.33 1.26 18.24
C VAL A 30 -16.32 2.24 17.62
N ASN A 31 -16.10 2.62 16.36
CA ASN A 31 -17.04 3.44 15.61
C ASN A 31 -16.94 3.13 14.10
N PHE A 32 -18.09 3.13 13.43
CA PHE A 32 -18.20 2.98 11.98
C PHE A 32 -19.29 3.92 11.49
N VAL A 33 -18.93 4.90 10.65
CA VAL A 33 -19.90 5.86 10.12
C VAL A 33 -19.68 6.03 8.62
N THR A 34 -20.75 6.00 7.85
CA THR A 34 -20.73 6.39 6.44
C THR A 34 -21.05 7.87 6.31
N LEU A 35 -20.12 8.63 5.74
CA LEU A 35 -20.22 10.07 5.53
C LEU A 35 -20.53 10.36 4.06
N ASN A 36 -21.39 11.36 3.82
CA ASN A 36 -21.70 11.79 2.45
C ASN A 36 -20.49 12.45 1.75
N ALA A 37 -19.55 12.98 2.52
CA ALA A 37 -18.30 13.58 2.06
C ALA A 37 -17.22 13.44 3.13
N SER A 38 -15.95 13.60 2.72
CA SER A 38 -14.82 13.60 3.64
C SER A 38 -14.99 14.65 4.74
N PRO A 39 -14.79 14.28 6.03
CA PRO A 39 -14.90 15.24 7.11
C PRO A 39 -13.75 16.25 7.00
N ASP A 40 -14.02 17.50 7.35
CA ASP A 40 -12.93 18.45 7.59
C ASP A 40 -12.20 18.12 8.91
N ASN A 41 -11.10 18.82 9.16
CA ASN A 41 -10.30 18.60 10.36
C ASN A 41 -11.04 18.87 11.68
N THR A 42 -12.10 19.68 11.68
CA THR A 42 -12.92 20.00 12.84
C THR A 42 -13.89 18.87 13.10
N ALA A 43 -14.66 18.52 12.07
CA ALA A 43 -15.62 17.42 12.11
C ALA A 43 -14.92 16.13 12.56
N LEU A 44 -13.76 15.81 11.96
CA LEU A 44 -13.01 14.61 12.32
C LEU A 44 -12.55 14.63 13.79
N SER A 45 -11.94 15.72 14.26
CA SER A 45 -11.50 15.82 15.66
C SER A 45 -12.66 15.72 16.66
N THR A 46 -13.82 16.30 16.33
CA THR A 46 -15.02 16.25 17.17
C THR A 46 -15.63 14.86 17.21
N VAL A 47 -15.68 14.16 16.07
CA VAL A 47 -16.16 12.77 16.03
C VAL A 47 -15.26 11.89 16.90
N LEU A 48 -13.95 11.97 16.73
CA LEU A 48 -13.00 11.13 17.47
C LEU A 48 -13.01 11.42 18.97
N SER A 49 -13.11 12.70 19.39
CA SER A 49 -13.20 13.06 20.80
C SER A 49 -14.53 12.62 21.43
N ASN A 50 -15.65 12.71 20.71
CA ASN A 50 -16.95 12.22 21.18
C ASN A 50 -16.97 10.70 21.32
N VAL A 51 -16.43 9.94 20.35
CA VAL A 51 -16.31 8.48 20.46
C VAL A 51 -15.52 8.12 21.73
N ALA A 52 -14.37 8.76 21.94
CA ALA A 52 -13.54 8.44 23.09
C ALA A 52 -14.19 8.81 24.44
N THR A 53 -14.74 10.02 24.56
CA THR A 53 -15.20 10.56 25.87
C THR A 53 -16.66 10.26 26.17
N ARG A 54 -17.54 10.29 25.17
CA ARG A 54 -18.99 10.13 25.37
C ARG A 54 -19.46 8.71 25.14
N GLU A 55 -18.97 8.06 24.09
CA GLU A 55 -19.42 6.70 23.74
C GLU A 55 -18.66 5.63 24.54
N LEU A 56 -17.34 5.78 24.67
CA LEU A 56 -16.50 4.84 25.41
C LEU A 56 -16.27 5.25 26.88
N GLY A 57 -16.56 6.49 27.25
CA GLY A 57 -16.40 6.98 28.63
C GLY A 57 -14.95 6.99 29.10
N LEU A 58 -13.98 7.12 28.20
CA LEU A 58 -12.55 7.08 28.54
C LEU A 58 -12.11 8.41 29.13
N ASP A 59 -11.30 8.33 30.19
CA ASP A 59 -10.57 9.47 30.72
C ASP A 59 -9.57 9.99 29.70
N PHE A 60 -9.32 11.30 29.73
CA PHE A 60 -8.41 11.95 28.79
C PHE A 60 -7.00 11.35 28.82
N ASP A 61 -6.51 10.99 30.02
CA ASP A 61 -5.19 10.39 30.23
C ASP A 61 -5.12 8.90 29.87
N ALA A 62 -6.26 8.24 29.66
CA ALA A 62 -6.29 6.84 29.21
C ALA A 62 -5.93 6.69 27.72
N ILE A 63 -6.00 7.79 26.94
CA ILE A 63 -5.66 7.78 25.52
C ILE A 63 -4.17 8.07 25.36
N THR A 64 -3.41 7.05 25.00
CA THR A 64 -1.95 7.15 24.86
C THR A 64 -1.50 7.55 23.46
N GLY A 65 -2.34 7.41 22.43
CA GLY A 65 -1.97 7.84 21.08
C GLY A 65 -3.02 7.70 19.99
N TRP A 66 -2.77 8.37 18.88
CA TRP A 66 -3.64 8.45 17.71
C TRP A 66 -2.91 7.94 16.48
N GLY A 67 -3.34 6.78 15.97
CA GLY A 67 -2.82 6.20 14.72
C GLY A 67 -3.56 6.72 13.49
N ARG A 68 -2.84 7.27 12.52
CA ARG A 68 -3.39 7.86 11.28
C ARG A 68 -2.49 7.65 10.05
N ASP A 69 -3.06 7.79 8.86
CA ASP A 69 -2.28 7.91 7.63
C ASP A 69 -1.66 9.32 7.46
N SER A 70 -0.98 9.53 6.32
CA SER A 70 -0.31 10.80 6.01
C SER A 70 -1.22 11.86 5.37
N VAL A 71 -2.54 11.64 5.27
CA VAL A 71 -3.44 12.63 4.68
C VAL A 71 -3.47 13.89 5.56
N LYS A 72 -3.39 15.07 4.93
CA LYS A 72 -3.26 16.36 5.62
C LYS A 72 -4.37 16.61 6.65
N VAL A 73 -5.62 16.29 6.29
CA VAL A 73 -6.79 16.46 7.16
C VAL A 73 -6.61 15.70 8.48
N ASN A 74 -6.07 14.48 8.41
CA ASN A 74 -5.86 13.60 9.54
C ASN A 74 -4.79 14.15 10.49
N GLY A 75 -3.73 14.73 9.93
CA GLY A 75 -2.70 15.45 10.71
C GLY A 75 -3.27 16.66 11.44
N THR A 76 -4.05 17.51 10.76
CA THR A 76 -4.65 18.69 11.41
C THR A 76 -5.69 18.32 12.46
N ALA A 77 -6.51 17.29 12.24
CA ALA A 77 -7.44 16.78 13.24
C ALA A 77 -6.70 16.23 14.48
N THR A 78 -5.62 15.48 14.26
CA THR A 78 -4.79 14.92 15.36
C THR A 78 -4.12 16.03 16.16
N ASN A 79 -3.59 17.07 15.53
CA ASN A 79 -3.04 18.23 16.25
C ASN A 79 -4.04 18.87 17.22
N ARG A 80 -5.34 18.84 16.89
CA ARG A 80 -6.39 19.31 17.80
C ARG A 80 -6.67 18.32 18.91
N LEU A 81 -6.69 17.02 18.60
CA LEU A 81 -6.82 15.97 19.61
C LEU A 81 -5.67 16.02 20.62
N LEU A 82 -4.43 16.31 20.21
CA LEU A 82 -3.30 16.46 21.13
C LEU A 82 -3.49 17.61 22.13
N VAL A 83 -4.26 18.65 21.80
CA VAL A 83 -4.59 19.73 22.75
C VAL A 83 -5.64 19.27 23.77
N ILE A 84 -6.58 18.42 23.34
CA ILE A 84 -7.65 17.86 24.20
C ILE A 84 -7.11 16.72 25.08
N PHE A 85 -6.19 15.92 24.54
CA PHE A 85 -5.60 14.73 25.13
C PHE A 85 -4.08 14.93 25.21
N PRO A 86 -3.58 15.75 26.14
CA PRO A 86 -2.18 16.19 26.17
C PRO A 86 -1.18 15.05 26.43
N SER A 87 -1.63 13.94 27.02
CA SER A 87 -0.84 12.75 27.29
C SER A 87 -0.70 11.82 26.08
N SER A 88 -1.43 12.09 24.98
CA SER A 88 -1.43 11.25 23.78
C SER A 88 -0.32 11.65 22.79
N VAL A 89 0.12 10.70 21.96
CA VAL A 89 1.09 10.94 20.87
C VAL A 89 0.47 10.77 19.48
N ASP A 90 1.05 11.43 18.48
CA ASP A 90 0.68 11.27 17.06
C ASP A 90 1.50 10.16 16.40
N LEU A 91 0.83 9.12 15.93
CA LEU A 91 1.44 7.95 15.30
C LEU A 91 1.07 7.89 13.82
N LEU A 92 2.05 8.18 12.97
CA LEU A 92 1.94 7.95 11.53
C LEU A 92 1.97 6.47 11.20
N CYS A 93 1.12 6.06 10.25
CA CYS A 93 1.08 4.70 9.74
C CYS A 93 2.38 4.38 8.98
N ILE A 94 3.25 3.58 9.60
CA ILE A 94 4.51 3.13 8.99
C ILE A 94 4.25 2.34 7.71
N CYS A 95 3.23 1.48 7.67
CA CYS A 95 2.88 0.73 6.46
C CYS A 95 2.59 1.66 5.27
N HIS A 96 1.88 2.75 5.52
CA HIS A 96 1.61 3.78 4.51
C HIS A 96 2.91 4.51 4.10
N THR A 97 3.80 4.81 5.05
CA THR A 97 5.12 5.39 4.76
C THR A 97 5.98 4.47 3.90
N LEU A 98 6.03 3.17 4.20
CA LEU A 98 6.79 2.18 3.45
C LEU A 98 6.25 2.03 2.02
N ASN A 99 4.93 1.92 1.86
CA ASN A 99 4.28 1.88 0.54
C ASN A 99 4.63 3.12 -0.29
N ASN A 100 4.46 4.31 0.28
CA ASN A 100 4.80 5.57 -0.39
C ASN A 100 6.29 5.70 -0.72
N THR A 101 7.16 5.04 0.04
CA THR A 101 8.59 4.97 -0.25
C THR A 101 8.85 4.09 -1.47
N GLY A 102 8.19 2.94 -1.55
CA GLY A 102 8.20 2.07 -2.73
C GLY A 102 7.74 2.76 -4.00
N ASP A 103 6.67 3.57 -3.92
CA ASP A 103 6.14 4.33 -5.08
C ASP A 103 7.14 5.34 -5.66
N ARG A 104 8.15 5.73 -4.89
CA ARG A 104 9.24 6.63 -5.33
C ARG A 104 10.39 5.89 -6.01
N VAL A 105 10.45 4.56 -5.92
CA VAL A 105 11.42 3.73 -6.66
C VAL A 105 10.99 3.67 -8.13
N GLY A 106 11.50 4.60 -8.92
CA GLY A 106 11.01 4.86 -10.27
C GLY A 106 12.05 4.62 -11.36
N PHE A 107 11.67 3.84 -12.36
CA PHE A 107 12.39 3.70 -13.64
C PHE A 107 11.42 4.10 -14.77
N PRO A 108 11.74 5.11 -15.61
CA PRO A 108 10.83 5.61 -16.66
C PRO A 108 10.36 4.52 -17.64
N GLU A 109 11.27 3.68 -18.11
CA GLU A 109 11.05 2.54 -19.01
C GLU A 109 10.09 1.51 -18.41
N LYS A 110 10.33 1.13 -17.14
CA LYS A 110 9.43 0.25 -16.38
C LYS A 110 8.04 0.88 -16.25
N ARG A 111 7.96 2.18 -15.94
CA ARG A 111 6.68 2.88 -15.78
C ARG A 111 5.88 2.90 -17.10
N GLU A 112 6.55 3.14 -18.22
CA GLU A 112 5.91 3.14 -19.53
C GLU A 112 5.39 1.75 -19.90
N PHE A 113 6.22 0.71 -19.70
CA PHE A 113 5.82 -0.68 -19.92
C PHE A 113 4.62 -1.07 -19.06
N MET A 114 4.70 -0.79 -17.75
CA MET A 114 3.67 -1.17 -16.77
C MET A 114 2.33 -0.50 -17.00
N THR A 115 2.31 0.72 -17.52
CA THR A 115 1.05 1.41 -17.86
C THR A 115 0.26 0.62 -18.91
N SER A 116 0.95 0.15 -19.95
CA SER A 116 0.35 -0.66 -21.00
C SER A 116 -0.01 -2.06 -20.50
N TRP A 117 0.86 -2.68 -19.71
CA TRP A 117 0.62 -3.99 -19.08
C TRP A 117 -0.66 -3.98 -18.26
N LEU A 118 -0.78 -3.07 -17.29
CA LEU A 118 -1.94 -2.97 -16.41
C LEU A 118 -3.23 -2.71 -17.20
N THR A 119 -3.16 -1.88 -18.23
CA THR A 119 -4.31 -1.59 -19.11
C THR A 119 -4.78 -2.84 -19.85
N LEU A 120 -3.85 -3.62 -20.41
CA LEU A 120 -4.15 -4.85 -21.12
C LEU A 120 -4.74 -5.90 -20.16
N VAL A 121 -4.01 -6.20 -19.10
CA VAL A 121 -4.30 -7.37 -18.28
C VAL A 121 -5.49 -7.15 -17.35
N GLN A 122 -5.85 -5.92 -16.98
CA GLN A 122 -7.09 -5.72 -16.21
C GLN A 122 -8.33 -6.09 -17.02
N ASN A 123 -8.31 -5.82 -18.32
CA ASN A 123 -9.49 -5.84 -19.17
C ASN A 123 -9.55 -7.03 -20.15
N ASN A 124 -8.45 -7.79 -20.30
CA ASN A 124 -8.36 -8.83 -21.31
C ASN A 124 -8.10 -10.23 -20.71
N ASN A 125 -9.12 -11.08 -20.73
CA ASN A 125 -9.00 -12.46 -20.22
C ASN A 125 -8.09 -13.34 -21.10
N ALA A 126 -8.01 -13.11 -22.41
CA ALA A 126 -7.12 -13.88 -23.29
C ALA A 126 -5.65 -13.63 -22.92
N ALA A 127 -5.27 -12.36 -22.66
CA ALA A 127 -3.93 -12.02 -22.18
C ALA A 127 -3.60 -12.70 -20.84
N LYS A 128 -4.55 -12.72 -19.88
CA LYS A 128 -4.37 -13.43 -18.61
C LYS A 128 -4.16 -14.93 -18.79
N GLN A 129 -4.94 -15.57 -19.65
CA GLN A 129 -4.83 -17.02 -19.91
C GLN A 129 -3.51 -17.36 -20.61
N LEU A 130 -3.08 -16.52 -21.55
CA LEU A 130 -1.79 -16.68 -22.22
C LEU A 130 -0.62 -16.54 -21.24
N TRP A 131 -0.65 -15.54 -20.36
CA TRP A 131 0.39 -15.42 -19.33
C TRP A 131 0.41 -16.64 -18.40
N LYS A 132 -0.77 -17.13 -18.03
CA LYS A 132 -0.91 -18.35 -17.22
C LYS A 132 -0.40 -19.59 -17.93
N SER A 133 -0.58 -19.73 -19.24
CA SER A 133 -0.05 -20.87 -19.98
C SER A 133 1.47 -20.86 -20.06
N LEU A 134 2.09 -19.67 -20.12
CA LEU A 134 3.55 -19.51 -20.12
C LEU A 134 4.18 -19.71 -18.74
N THR A 135 3.59 -19.12 -17.69
CA THR A 135 4.15 -19.15 -16.32
C THR A 135 3.67 -20.32 -15.47
N SER A 136 2.61 -21.03 -15.91
CA SER A 136 1.82 -21.98 -15.11
C SER A 136 1.19 -21.36 -13.85
N GLN A 137 1.16 -20.03 -13.74
CA GLN A 137 0.65 -19.31 -12.58
C GLN A 137 -0.47 -18.34 -12.99
N ALA A 138 -1.45 -18.16 -12.12
CA ALA A 138 -2.44 -17.11 -12.34
C ALA A 138 -1.75 -15.75 -12.17
N MET A 139 -1.99 -14.84 -13.11
CA MET A 139 -1.44 -13.50 -13.06
C MET A 139 -1.84 -12.78 -11.75
N VAL A 140 -0.87 -12.14 -11.10
CA VAL A 140 -1.10 -11.31 -9.91
C VAL A 140 -2.09 -10.18 -10.22
N GLY A 141 -3.08 -10.03 -9.35
CA GLY A 141 -4.13 -9.03 -9.48
C GLY A 141 -3.67 -7.63 -9.06
N PHE A 142 -4.04 -6.63 -9.85
CA PHE A 142 -3.84 -5.23 -9.53
C PHE A 142 -5.06 -4.60 -8.83
N SER A 143 -4.81 -3.81 -7.79
CA SER A 143 -5.79 -2.97 -7.09
C SER A 143 -5.21 -1.58 -6.87
N ASN A 144 -6.00 -0.55 -7.16
CA ASN A 144 -5.64 0.85 -6.87
C ASN A 144 -5.71 1.21 -5.38
N ILE A 145 -6.23 0.31 -4.53
CA ILE A 145 -6.50 0.59 -3.11
C ILE A 145 -5.55 -0.22 -2.22
N ARG A 146 -5.19 -1.45 -2.62
CA ARG A 146 -4.33 -2.32 -1.84
C ARG A 146 -2.87 -1.86 -1.94
N TRP A 147 -2.21 -1.69 -0.79
CA TRP A 147 -0.77 -1.41 -0.74
C TRP A 147 0.04 -2.43 -1.53
N TRP A 148 1.13 -1.98 -2.13
CA TRP A 148 2.08 -2.80 -2.90
C TRP A 148 1.52 -3.55 -4.11
N SER A 149 0.23 -3.43 -4.43
CA SER A 149 -0.40 -4.24 -5.49
C SER A 149 0.23 -4.03 -6.86
N ARG A 150 0.75 -2.83 -7.15
CA ARG A 150 1.53 -2.59 -8.36
C ARG A 150 2.86 -3.33 -8.33
N GLN A 151 3.60 -3.20 -7.24
CA GLN A 151 4.92 -3.80 -7.07
C GLN A 151 4.86 -5.32 -7.14
N GLU A 152 3.80 -5.95 -6.65
CA GLU A 152 3.63 -7.40 -6.77
C GLU A 152 3.48 -7.86 -8.23
N VAL A 153 2.79 -7.09 -9.08
CA VAL A 153 2.73 -7.36 -10.51
C VAL A 153 4.11 -7.16 -11.15
N GLU A 154 4.82 -6.09 -10.77
CA GLU A 154 6.19 -5.85 -11.26
C GLU A 154 7.14 -6.99 -10.83
N ASN A 155 6.98 -7.54 -9.63
CA ASN A 155 7.77 -8.66 -9.12
C ASN A 155 7.49 -9.95 -9.91
N GLU A 156 6.23 -10.23 -10.23
CA GLU A 156 5.87 -11.38 -11.09
C GLU A 156 6.55 -11.28 -12.46
N ILE A 157 6.52 -10.09 -13.08
CA ILE A 157 7.18 -9.84 -14.36
C ILE A 157 8.70 -10.00 -14.22
N CYS A 158 9.31 -9.46 -13.17
CA CYS A 158 10.74 -9.59 -12.91
C CYS A 158 11.18 -11.06 -12.82
N LEU A 159 10.44 -11.88 -12.07
CA LEU A 159 10.75 -13.30 -11.89
C LEU A 159 10.54 -14.13 -13.16
N ASN A 160 9.74 -13.63 -14.10
CA ASN A 160 9.42 -14.29 -15.36
C ASN A 160 9.90 -13.50 -16.59
N PHE A 161 10.89 -12.60 -16.42
CA PHE A 161 11.25 -11.61 -17.45
C PHE A 161 11.65 -12.27 -18.76
N GLY A 162 12.36 -13.40 -18.69
CA GLY A 162 12.76 -14.19 -19.86
C GLY A 162 11.60 -14.73 -20.72
N LEU A 163 10.36 -14.74 -20.20
CA LEU A 163 9.15 -15.15 -20.93
C LEU A 163 8.47 -13.99 -21.67
N LEU A 164 8.87 -12.73 -21.42
CA LEU A 164 8.28 -11.56 -22.07
C LEU A 164 8.35 -11.59 -23.60
N PRO A 165 9.46 -12.00 -24.25
CA PRO A 165 9.51 -12.07 -25.72
C PRO A 165 8.44 -12.99 -26.30
N SER A 166 8.30 -14.19 -25.74
CA SER A 166 7.30 -15.17 -26.18
C SER A 166 5.87 -14.68 -25.90
N PHE A 167 5.66 -14.05 -24.75
CA PHE A 167 4.37 -13.45 -24.40
C PHE A 167 3.96 -12.36 -25.38
N LEU A 168 4.85 -11.41 -25.66
CA LEU A 168 4.59 -10.29 -26.59
C LEU A 168 4.35 -10.79 -28.01
N ALA A 169 5.18 -11.71 -28.51
CA ALA A 169 5.02 -12.28 -29.84
C ALA A 169 3.68 -13.00 -30.01
N GLN A 170 3.25 -13.77 -29.00
CA GLN A 170 1.98 -14.47 -29.04
C GLN A 170 0.78 -13.52 -28.94
N LEU A 171 0.86 -12.47 -28.10
CA LEU A 171 -0.16 -11.42 -28.07
C LEU A 171 -0.33 -10.73 -29.42
N GLU A 172 0.77 -10.43 -30.11
CA GLU A 172 0.74 -9.82 -31.45
C GLU A 172 0.15 -10.77 -32.49
N SER A 173 0.56 -12.04 -32.49
CA SER A 173 0.04 -13.08 -33.38
C SER A 173 -1.47 -13.28 -33.21
N ASP A 174 -1.95 -13.24 -31.97
CA ASP A 174 -3.35 -13.50 -31.65
C ASP A 174 -4.24 -12.23 -31.75
N GLY A 175 -3.66 -11.07 -32.09
CA GLY A 175 -4.39 -9.79 -32.17
C GLY A 175 -4.96 -9.34 -30.81
N VAL A 176 -4.29 -9.71 -29.72
CA VAL A 176 -4.77 -9.44 -28.37
C VAL A 176 -4.25 -8.07 -27.93
N GLY A 177 -5.16 -7.10 -27.82
CA GLY A 177 -4.84 -5.77 -27.28
C GLY A 177 -3.87 -4.96 -28.14
N ASP A 178 -4.03 -5.02 -29.46
CA ASP A 178 -3.16 -4.44 -30.50
C ASP A 178 -2.39 -3.17 -30.09
N ALA A 179 -3.08 -2.12 -29.66
CA ALA A 179 -2.43 -0.85 -29.31
C ALA A 179 -1.54 -0.98 -28.05
N THR A 180 -2.05 -1.63 -27.00
CA THR A 180 -1.31 -1.86 -25.75
C THR A 180 -0.14 -2.81 -25.94
N THR A 181 -0.33 -3.87 -26.74
CA THR A 181 0.69 -4.87 -27.05
C THR A 181 1.82 -4.26 -27.86
N LYS A 182 1.51 -3.55 -28.95
CA LYS A 182 2.52 -2.82 -29.75
C LYS A 182 3.31 -1.82 -28.92
N LYS A 183 2.66 -1.14 -27.97
CA LYS A 183 3.35 -0.22 -27.07
C LYS A 183 4.31 -0.95 -26.13
N MET A 184 3.91 -2.08 -25.53
CA MET A 184 4.81 -2.89 -24.71
C MET A 184 5.97 -3.46 -25.52
N ALA A 185 5.71 -3.98 -26.72
CA ALA A 185 6.73 -4.49 -27.63
C ALA A 185 7.73 -3.40 -28.04
N SER A 186 7.26 -2.18 -28.31
CA SER A 186 8.11 -1.03 -28.60
C SER A 186 9.03 -0.65 -27.43
N VAL A 187 8.50 -0.62 -26.20
CA VAL A 187 9.31 -0.35 -24.99
C VAL A 187 10.35 -1.45 -24.78
N TYR A 188 9.96 -2.72 -24.93
CA TYR A 188 10.85 -3.86 -24.80
C TYR A 188 11.96 -3.82 -25.86
N ALA A 189 11.61 -3.65 -27.13
CA ALA A 189 12.55 -3.67 -28.26
C ALA A 189 13.58 -2.53 -28.24
N LYS A 190 13.26 -1.40 -27.59
CA LYS A 190 14.15 -0.25 -27.48
C LYS A 190 15.45 -0.58 -26.74
N ASP A 191 15.33 -1.24 -25.59
CA ASP A 191 16.47 -1.64 -24.75
C ASP A 191 16.03 -2.74 -23.75
N PRO A 192 16.01 -4.01 -24.17
CA PRO A 192 15.55 -5.12 -23.33
C PRO A 192 16.35 -5.26 -22.04
N LEU A 193 17.67 -5.08 -22.13
CA LEU A 193 18.58 -5.22 -20.99
C LEU A 193 18.31 -4.14 -19.95
N ARG A 194 18.15 -2.88 -20.38
CA ARG A 194 17.81 -1.80 -19.46
C ARG A 194 16.46 -2.00 -18.80
N LEU A 195 15.47 -2.51 -19.54
CA LEU A 195 14.16 -2.83 -18.98
C LEU A 195 14.28 -3.94 -17.94
N GLU A 196 15.02 -5.01 -18.23
CA GLU A 196 15.29 -6.12 -17.29
C GLU A 196 15.95 -5.62 -16.01
N VAL A 197 17.04 -4.86 -16.14
CA VAL A 197 17.75 -4.26 -15.00
C VAL A 197 16.84 -3.34 -14.19
N SER A 198 15.92 -2.61 -14.84
CA SER A 198 14.95 -1.75 -14.15
C SER A 198 13.93 -2.55 -13.32
N PHE A 199 13.49 -3.71 -13.82
CA PHE A 199 12.64 -4.62 -13.05
C PHE A 199 13.42 -5.23 -11.89
N ALA A 200 14.63 -5.73 -12.12
CA ALA A 200 15.49 -6.31 -11.09
C ALA A 200 15.83 -5.31 -9.98
N ALA A 201 16.29 -4.10 -10.33
CA ALA A 201 16.59 -3.05 -9.36
C ALA A 201 15.34 -2.60 -8.60
N GLY A 202 14.18 -2.56 -9.25
CA GLY A 202 12.90 -2.30 -8.59
C GLY A 202 12.50 -3.40 -7.61
N TYR A 203 12.69 -4.66 -7.99
CA TYR A 203 12.44 -5.84 -7.15
C TYR A 203 13.32 -5.79 -5.89
N ASP A 204 14.64 -5.70 -6.07
CA ASP A 204 15.60 -5.69 -4.95
C ASP A 204 15.38 -4.49 -4.02
N GLY A 205 15.15 -3.29 -4.60
CA GLY A 205 14.97 -2.06 -3.83
C GLY A 205 13.66 -1.98 -3.05
N THR A 206 12.66 -2.80 -3.38
CA THR A 206 11.33 -2.74 -2.74
C THR A 206 10.94 -4.00 -1.98
N LEU A 207 11.59 -5.14 -2.22
CA LEU A 207 11.20 -6.42 -1.63
C LEU A 207 11.18 -6.38 -0.10
N GLN A 208 12.18 -5.77 0.53
CA GLN A 208 12.23 -5.66 1.99
C GLN A 208 11.20 -4.67 2.53
N LEU A 209 10.91 -3.58 1.80
CA LEU A 209 9.86 -2.62 2.17
C LEU A 209 8.48 -3.28 2.12
N LEU A 210 8.20 -4.05 1.07
CA LEU A 210 6.96 -4.82 0.90
C LEU A 210 6.79 -5.85 2.01
N ARG A 211 7.81 -6.69 2.26
CA ARG A 211 7.78 -7.70 3.33
C ARG A 211 7.58 -7.08 4.70
N THR A 212 8.30 -6.00 4.99
CA THR A 212 8.16 -5.26 6.26
C THR A 212 6.76 -4.66 6.38
N THR A 213 6.18 -4.15 5.29
CA THR A 213 4.82 -3.61 5.32
C THR A 213 3.80 -4.68 5.74
N TYR A 214 3.84 -5.85 5.10
CA TYR A 214 2.92 -6.94 5.45
C TYR A 214 3.18 -7.55 6.82
N GLU A 215 4.44 -7.56 7.29
CA GLU A 215 4.74 -7.91 8.67
C GLU A 215 4.11 -6.92 9.66
N LEU A 216 4.10 -5.62 9.33
CA LEU A 216 3.62 -4.56 10.21
C LEU A 216 2.11 -4.30 10.16
N GLU A 217 1.42 -4.83 9.14
CA GLU A 217 -0.05 -4.71 9.00
C GLU A 217 -0.82 -5.53 10.06
N GLY A 218 -0.14 -6.42 10.79
CA GLY A 218 -0.75 -7.26 11.82
C GLY A 218 -1.32 -6.50 13.05
N ASP A 219 -2.21 -7.20 13.76
CA ASP A 219 -3.00 -6.66 14.89
C ASP A 219 -2.38 -6.88 16.29
N ARG A 220 -1.18 -7.47 16.39
CA ARG A 220 -0.54 -7.96 17.63
C ARG A 220 0.47 -6.97 18.23
N LEU A 221 1.77 -7.26 18.28
CA LEU A 221 2.83 -6.39 18.85
C LEU A 221 3.70 -5.73 17.77
N GLU A 222 3.25 -5.73 16.53
CA GLU A 222 4.00 -5.27 15.36
C GLU A 222 4.45 -3.81 15.54
N ILE A 223 3.66 -2.98 16.23
CA ILE A 223 4.05 -1.61 16.59
C ILE A 223 5.35 -1.55 17.39
N LEU A 224 5.64 -2.56 18.23
CA LEU A 224 6.90 -2.68 18.97
C LEU A 224 8.06 -3.17 18.09
N LEU A 225 7.74 -3.82 16.97
CA LEU A 225 8.74 -4.27 15.99
C LEU A 225 9.19 -3.13 15.08
N VAL A 226 8.36 -2.09 14.92
CA VAL A 226 8.59 -0.97 13.99
C VAL A 226 9.99 -0.41 14.12
N TYR A 227 10.42 -0.04 15.34
CA TYR A 227 11.73 0.59 15.52
C TYR A 227 12.85 -0.31 15.00
N ARG A 228 12.87 -1.58 15.43
CA ARG A 228 13.86 -2.57 15.00
C ARG A 228 13.84 -2.79 13.48
N ARG A 229 12.66 -2.84 12.87
CA ARG A 229 12.50 -3.07 11.43
C ARG A 229 12.96 -1.86 10.61
N VAL A 230 12.59 -0.65 11.03
CA VAL A 230 13.05 0.58 10.39
C VAL A 230 14.57 0.72 10.51
N GLU A 231 15.15 0.44 11.68
CA GLU A 231 16.60 0.43 11.83
C GLU A 231 17.30 -0.61 10.93
N ALA A 232 16.72 -1.81 10.79
CA ALA A 232 17.27 -2.84 9.91
C ALA A 232 17.25 -2.38 8.45
N LEU A 233 16.14 -1.80 7.98
CA LEU A 233 16.04 -1.23 6.64
C LEU A 233 17.09 -0.13 6.41
N LEU A 234 17.29 0.76 7.39
CA LEU A 234 18.31 1.83 7.29
C LEU A 234 19.73 1.26 7.24
N LYS A 235 20.02 0.21 8.00
CA LYS A 235 21.33 -0.47 7.96
C LYS A 235 21.56 -1.12 6.61
N ASP A 236 20.58 -1.84 6.09
CA ASP A 236 20.68 -2.52 4.79
C ASP A 236 20.88 -1.51 3.64
N MET A 237 20.29 -0.31 3.73
CA MET A 237 20.51 0.76 2.76
C MET A 237 21.86 1.47 2.89
N ASN A 238 22.48 1.46 4.08
CA ASN A 238 23.76 2.14 4.33
C ASN A 238 25.00 1.33 3.91
N PHE A 239 24.84 0.10 3.41
CA PHE A 239 25.95 -0.68 2.83
C PHE A 239 26.22 -0.38 1.34
N ALA A 240 25.56 0.65 0.79
CA ALA A 240 25.79 1.13 -0.59
C ALA A 240 26.64 2.42 -0.68
N GLY A 241 27.34 2.78 0.40
CA GLY A 241 28.25 3.94 0.47
C GLY A 241 29.72 3.54 0.52
#